data_AF-A0A4C1VTI7-F1
#
_entry.id   AF-A0A4C1VTI7-F1
#
_cell.length_a   1.000
_cell.length_b   1.000
_cell.length_c   1.000
_cell.angle_alpha   90.00
_cell.angle_beta   90.00
_cell.angle_gamma   90.00
#
_symmetry.space_group_name_H-M   'P 1'
#
loop_
_entity.id
_entity.type
_entity.pdbx_description
1 polymer ?
#
loop_
_entity_poly.entity_id
_entity_poly.type
_entity_poly.pdbx_seq_one_letter_code
_entity_poly.pdbx_strand_id
1 'polypeptide(L)'
;MNLPLVDLLWIKIDAILEKVKQDQHISSYDIAEELGIDHKTVVTHLKEAGYTNKLDTWVPHELTERNLVKCVLIYDSLLKPNEIEPLLKRLITSDESWIAYDKIVQKKDHGEKASKLRRLK
;
A
#
# COMPACT_ATOMS: atom_id res chain seq x y z
N MET A 1 -2.52 7.42 -40.22
CA MET A 1 -3.25 6.47 -39.36
C MET A 1 -2.22 5.62 -38.63
N ASN A 2 -1.88 5.95 -37.38
CA ASN A 2 -0.86 5.25 -36.58
C ASN A 2 -1.53 4.30 -35.58
N LEU A 3 -2.30 3.34 -36.08
CA LEU A 3 -3.08 2.40 -35.25
C LEU A 3 -2.26 1.26 -34.58
N PRO A 4 -1.14 0.73 -35.12
CA PRO A 4 -0.49 -0.44 -34.49
C PRO A 4 0.37 -0.11 -33.26
N LEU A 5 0.77 1.16 -33.10
CA LEU A 5 1.68 1.55 -32.01
C LEU A 5 0.95 1.82 -30.69
N VAL A 6 -0.30 2.26 -30.77
CA VAL A 6 -1.17 2.50 -29.60
C VAL A 6 -1.67 1.18 -29.02
N ASP A 7 -2.05 0.22 -29.87
CA ASP A 7 -2.50 -1.10 -29.42
C ASP A 7 -1.39 -1.87 -28.69
N LEU A 8 -0.15 -1.82 -29.21
CA LEU A 8 1.00 -2.44 -28.57
C LEU A 8 1.35 -1.78 -27.22
N LEU A 9 1.16 -0.47 -27.10
CA LEU A 9 1.41 0.25 -25.87
C LEU A 9 0.33 -0.05 -24.82
N TRP A 10 -0.93 -0.16 -25.23
CA TRP A 10 -2.04 -0.49 -24.35
C TRP A 10 -1.92 -1.91 -23.78
N ILE A 11 -1.54 -2.89 -24.61
CA ILE A 11 -1.27 -4.27 -24.18
C ILE A 11 -0.19 -4.32 -23.09
N LYS A 12 0.82 -3.45 -23.16
CA LYS A 12 1.89 -3.38 -22.13
C LYS A 12 1.40 -2.77 -20.82
N ILE A 13 0.49 -1.79 -20.87
CA ILE A 13 -0.11 -1.18 -19.68
C ILE A 13 -1.00 -2.20 -18.95
N ASP A 14 -1.81 -2.95 -19.70
CA ASP A 14 -2.66 -4.01 -19.14
C ASP A 14 -1.82 -5.08 -18.43
N ALA A 15 -0.68 -5.48 -19.01
CA ALA A 15 0.26 -6.43 -18.41
C ALA A 15 0.90 -5.90 -17.10
N ILE A 16 1.27 -4.62 -17.05
CA ILE A 16 1.77 -3.96 -15.83
C ILE A 16 0.68 -4.01 -14.73
N LEU A 17 -0.55 -3.70 -15.09
CA LEU A 17 -1.68 -3.65 -14.15
C LEU A 17 -2.06 -5.05 -13.64
N GLU A 18 -1.97 -6.08 -14.49
CA GLU A 18 -2.20 -7.47 -14.11
C GLU A 18 -1.22 -7.94 -13.04
N LYS A 19 0.07 -7.59 -13.17
CA LYS A 19 1.10 -7.93 -12.16
C LYS A 19 0.82 -7.31 -10.81
N VAL A 20 0.44 -6.03 -10.78
CA VAL A 20 0.07 -5.34 -9.52
C VAL A 20 -1.20 -5.94 -8.88
N LYS A 21 -2.13 -6.48 -9.68
CA LYS A 21 -3.32 -7.17 -9.14
C LYS A 21 -3.00 -8.55 -8.56
N GLN A 22 -2.01 -9.25 -9.12
CA GLN A 22 -1.57 -10.56 -8.62
C GLN A 22 -0.79 -10.43 -7.31
N ASP A 23 0.09 -9.43 -7.22
CA ASP A 23 0.85 -9.13 -6.01
C ASP A 23 0.89 -7.63 -5.77
N GLN A 24 0.24 -7.18 -4.70
CA GLN A 24 0.19 -5.77 -4.32
C GLN A 24 1.55 -5.25 -3.81
N HIS A 25 2.45 -6.15 -3.40
CA HIS A 25 3.77 -5.82 -2.83
C HIS A 25 4.89 -5.85 -3.88
N ILE A 26 4.59 -6.20 -5.13
CA ILE A 26 5.59 -6.31 -6.18
C ILE A 26 6.28 -4.96 -6.44
N SER A 27 7.60 -4.98 -6.53
CA SER A 27 8.35 -3.77 -6.84
C SER A 27 8.14 -3.37 -8.30
N SER A 28 8.06 -2.06 -8.54
CA SER A 28 8.14 -1.51 -9.91
C SER A 28 9.40 -1.96 -10.68
N TYR A 29 10.50 -2.30 -9.98
CA TYR A 29 11.70 -2.86 -10.60
C TYR A 29 11.48 -4.29 -11.08
N ASP A 30 10.85 -5.13 -10.26
CA ASP A 30 10.59 -6.53 -10.59
C ASP A 30 9.62 -6.62 -11.79
N ILE A 31 8.60 -5.75 -11.82
CA ILE A 31 7.70 -5.63 -12.99
C ILE A 31 8.46 -5.24 -14.26
N ALA A 32 9.41 -4.30 -14.13
CA ALA A 32 10.21 -3.83 -15.27
C ALA A 32 11.12 -4.93 -15.82
N GLU A 33 11.76 -5.69 -14.93
CA GLU A 33 12.61 -6.84 -15.29
C GLU A 33 11.79 -7.95 -15.95
N GLU A 34 10.66 -8.34 -15.37
CA GLU A 34 9.80 -9.41 -15.90
C GLU A 34 9.21 -9.07 -17.28
N LEU A 35 8.80 -7.81 -17.48
CA LEU A 35 8.19 -7.38 -18.74
C LEU A 35 9.23 -6.91 -19.77
N GLY A 36 10.51 -6.79 -19.38
CA GLY A 36 11.57 -6.25 -20.24
C GLY A 36 11.32 -4.80 -20.67
N ILE A 37 10.67 -4.00 -19.81
CA ILE A 37 10.29 -2.61 -20.07
C ILE A 37 11.18 -1.70 -19.21
N ASP A 38 11.47 -0.49 -19.69
CA ASP A 38 12.19 0.50 -18.88
C ASP A 38 11.41 0.84 -17.59
N HIS A 39 12.13 0.85 -16.46
CA HIS A 39 11.56 1.12 -15.14
C HIS A 39 10.79 2.44 -15.07
N LYS A 40 11.28 3.49 -15.75
CA LYS A 40 10.64 4.80 -15.76
C LYS A 40 9.28 4.74 -16.46
N THR A 41 9.16 3.93 -17.50
CA THR A 41 7.90 3.69 -18.22
C THR A 41 6.89 3.00 -17.33
N VAL A 42 7.30 1.96 -16.60
CA VAL A 42 6.43 1.28 -15.61
C VAL A 42 5.94 2.26 -14.55
N VAL A 43 6.83 3.05 -13.95
CA VAL A 43 6.46 4.05 -12.94
C VAL A 43 5.51 5.12 -13.49
N THR A 44 5.68 5.53 -14.75
CA THR A 44 4.84 6.55 -15.37
C THR A 44 3.42 6.02 -15.57
N HIS A 45 3.28 4.82 -16.12
CA HIS A 45 1.97 4.21 -16.34
C HIS A 45 1.24 3.87 -15.05
N LEU A 46 1.94 3.41 -14.01
CA LEU A 46 1.33 3.20 -12.70
C LEU A 46 0.77 4.50 -12.13
N LYS A 47 1.47 5.62 -12.28
CA LYS A 47 0.97 6.94 -11.85
C LYS A 47 -0.23 7.41 -12.67
N GLU A 48 -0.20 7.24 -13.99
CA GLU A 48 -1.33 7.56 -14.88
C GLU A 48 -2.58 6.74 -14.54
N ALA A 49 -2.39 5.48 -14.16
CA ALA A 49 -3.45 4.59 -13.69
C ALA A 49 -3.90 4.87 -12.23
N GLY A 50 -3.30 5.85 -11.55
CA GLY A 50 -3.68 6.24 -10.18
C GLY A 50 -3.05 5.43 -9.05
N TYR A 51 -2.09 4.55 -9.36
CA TYR A 51 -1.37 3.77 -8.35
C TYR A 51 -0.30 4.60 -7.66
N THR A 52 -0.22 4.48 -6.34
CA THR A 52 0.79 5.13 -5.51
C THR A 52 1.39 4.11 -4.57
N ASN A 53 2.72 4.08 -4.45
CA ASN A 53 3.40 3.25 -3.47
C ASN A 53 3.05 3.76 -2.08
N LYS A 54 2.19 3.03 -1.39
CA LYS A 54 1.99 3.17 0.05
C LYS A 54 2.90 2.15 0.70
N LEU A 55 3.74 2.59 1.63
CA LEU A 55 4.45 1.69 2.52
C LEU A 55 3.37 0.84 3.18
N ASP A 56 3.41 -0.47 2.95
CA ASP A 56 2.40 -1.36 3.50
C ASP A 56 2.22 -1.11 4.99
N THR A 57 0.95 -1.05 5.36
CA THR A 57 0.55 -0.79 6.73
C THR A 57 1.06 -1.97 7.55
N TRP A 58 1.85 -1.67 8.58
CA TRP A 58 2.27 -2.64 9.59
C TRP A 58 1.02 -3.27 10.19
N VAL A 59 0.69 -4.49 9.79
CA VAL A 59 -0.35 -5.30 10.42
C VAL A 59 0.30 -5.96 11.63
N PRO A 60 -0.10 -5.63 12.88
CA PRO A 60 0.42 -6.31 14.04
C PRO A 60 -0.23 -7.68 14.11
N HIS A 61 0.63 -8.69 14.21
CA HIS A 61 0.29 -10.10 14.40
C HIS A 61 -0.23 -10.83 13.16
N GLU A 62 0.54 -11.84 12.74
CA GLU A 62 0.14 -12.82 11.73
C GLU A 62 -1.08 -13.58 12.26
N LEU A 63 -2.27 -13.19 11.80
CA LEU A 63 -3.52 -13.82 12.24
C LEU A 63 -3.66 -15.18 11.58
N THR A 64 -3.34 -16.25 12.33
CA THR A 64 -3.62 -17.62 11.91
C THR A 64 -5.11 -17.79 11.59
N GLU A 65 -5.48 -18.69 10.67
CA GLU A 65 -6.89 -18.97 10.31
C GLU A 65 -7.80 -19.18 11.53
N ARG A 66 -7.29 -19.83 12.58
CA ARG A 66 -8.01 -20.03 13.85
C ARG A 66 -8.31 -18.71 14.59
N ASN A 67 -7.42 -17.74 14.51
CA ASN A 67 -7.62 -16.42 15.13
C ASN A 67 -8.64 -15.61 14.32
N LEU A 68 -8.61 -15.70 12.99
CA LEU A 68 -9.62 -15.08 12.13
C LEU A 68 -11.03 -15.59 12.44
N VAL A 69 -11.21 -16.92 12.48
CA VAL A 69 -12.51 -17.53 12.82
C VAL A 69 -12.97 -17.11 14.22
N LYS A 70 -12.07 -17.11 15.21
CA LYS A 70 -12.40 -16.64 16.57
C LYS A 70 -12.84 -15.18 16.57
N CYS A 71 -12.14 -14.30 15.85
CA CYS A 71 -12.50 -12.87 15.75
C CYS A 71 -13.89 -12.68 15.13
N VAL A 72 -14.20 -13.39 14.05
CA VAL A 72 -15.53 -13.33 13.40
C VAL A 72 -16.62 -13.80 14.36
N LEU A 73 -16.41 -14.93 15.05
CA LEU A 73 -17.38 -15.45 16.02
C LEU A 73 -17.62 -14.49 17.20
N ILE A 74 -16.56 -13.84 17.70
CA ILE A 74 -16.66 -12.81 18.76
C ILE A 74 -17.47 -11.62 18.25
N TYR A 75 -17.18 -11.14 17.03
CA TYR A 75 -17.90 -10.02 16.43
C TYR A 75 -19.38 -10.33 16.25
N ASP A 76 -19.72 -11.48 15.67
CA ASP A 76 -21.11 -11.92 15.49
C ASP A 76 -21.86 -12.04 16.82
N SER A 77 -21.16 -12.45 17.87
CA SER A 77 -21.73 -12.59 19.23
C SER A 77 -21.94 -11.23 19.90
N LEU A 78 -21.11 -10.23 19.59
CA LEU A 78 -21.20 -8.86 20.12
C LEU A 78 -22.12 -7.95 19.30
N LEU A 79 -22.30 -8.22 18.00
CA LEU A 79 -23.14 -7.43 17.11
C LEU A 79 -24.63 -7.63 17.40
N LYS A 80 -25.06 -8.89 17.55
CA LYS A 80 -26.46 -9.27 17.83
C LYS A 80 -27.08 -8.55 19.05
N PRO A 81 -26.42 -8.49 20.22
CA PRO A 81 -26.98 -7.78 21.36
C PRO A 81 -26.96 -6.25 21.21
N ASN A 82 -26.10 -5.67 20.35
CA ASN A 82 -26.05 -4.23 20.12
C ASN A 82 -27.29 -3.70 19.35
N GLU A 83 -28.01 -4.57 18.64
CA GLU A 83 -29.29 -4.24 17.99
C GLU A 83 -30.47 -4.17 18.99
N ILE A 84 -30.38 -4.90 20.11
CA ILE A 84 -31.45 -5.05 21.11
C ILE A 84 -31.27 -4.06 22.27
N GLU A 85 -30.04 -3.86 22.73
CA GLU A 85 -29.67 -2.88 23.75
C GLU A 85 -28.28 -2.31 23.41
N PRO A 86 -28.08 -0.97 23.35
CA PRO A 86 -26.83 -0.40 22.86
C PRO A 86 -25.68 -0.62 23.86
N LEU A 87 -25.01 -1.77 23.75
CA LEU A 87 -23.89 -2.20 24.58
C LEU A 87 -22.77 -1.16 24.64
N LEU A 88 -22.58 -0.41 23.55
CA LEU A 88 -21.59 0.66 23.45
C LEU A 88 -21.78 1.77 24.50
N LYS A 89 -23.02 2.02 24.96
CA LYS A 89 -23.28 3.05 25.99
C LYS A 89 -22.82 2.63 27.38
N ARG A 90 -22.63 1.33 27.61
CA ARG A 90 -22.22 0.74 28.90
C ARG A 90 -20.75 0.30 28.89
N LEU A 91 -20.10 0.32 27.72
CA LEU A 91 -18.72 -0.12 27.57
C LEU A 91 -17.77 0.93 28.15
N ILE A 92 -16.96 0.52 29.13
CA ILE A 92 -15.83 1.30 29.63
C ILE A 92 -14.57 0.53 29.21
N THR A 93 -13.76 1.14 28.33
CA THR A 93 -12.50 0.56 27.85
C THR A 93 -11.32 1.29 28.48
N SER A 94 -10.31 0.53 28.93
CA SER A 94 -9.02 1.07 29.36
C SER A 94 -7.92 0.29 28.66
N ASP A 95 -6.93 0.99 28.09
CA ASP A 95 -5.68 0.38 27.62
C ASP A 95 -4.50 0.99 28.38
N GLU A 96 -3.41 0.22 28.44
CA GLU A 96 -2.13 0.72 28.91
C GLU A 96 -1.25 1.04 27.70
N SER A 97 -0.89 2.31 27.57
CA SER A 97 0.02 2.80 26.55
C SER A 97 1.36 3.18 27.19
N TRP A 98 2.46 2.61 26.70
CA TRP A 98 3.80 2.97 27.14
C TRP A 98 4.16 4.39 26.71
N ILE A 99 4.49 5.26 27.66
CA ILE A 99 4.99 6.61 27.38
C ILE A 99 6.52 6.59 27.47
N ALA A 100 7.19 6.77 26.33
CA ALA A 100 8.64 6.91 26.28
C ALA A 100 9.05 8.34 26.71
N TYR A 101 10.04 8.45 27.61
CA TYR A 101 10.53 9.74 28.12
C TYR A 101 11.17 10.62 27.02
N ASP A 102 11.95 10.00 26.13
CA ASP A 102 12.58 10.68 25.00
C ASP A 102 12.04 10.10 23.69
N LYS A 103 11.08 10.80 23.09
CA LYS A 103 10.57 10.45 21.76
C LYS A 103 11.60 10.87 20.71
N ILE A 104 12.45 9.94 20.27
CA ILE A 104 13.31 10.15 19.10
C ILE A 104 12.42 10.16 17.86
N VAL A 105 11.89 11.33 17.51
CA VAL A 105 11.18 11.53 16.25
C VAL A 105 12.23 11.64 15.15
N GLN A 106 12.24 10.70 14.21
CA GLN A 106 13.04 10.80 13.00
C GLN A 106 12.54 12.01 12.19
N LYS A 107 13.26 13.12 12.27
CA LYS A 107 12.97 14.30 11.46
C LYS A 107 13.29 13.97 10.00
N LYS A 108 12.31 14.12 9.11
CA LYS A 108 12.55 14.06 7.66
C LYS A 108 13.17 15.39 7.26
N ASP A 109 14.46 15.38 6.98
CA ASP A 109 15.13 16.53 6.37
C ASP A 109 14.75 16.62 4.89
N HIS A 110 14.07 17.70 4.52
CA HIS A 110 13.78 18.03 3.13
C HIS A 110 15.02 18.67 2.49
N GLY A 111 16.07 17.87 2.29
CA GLY A 111 17.26 18.31 1.57
C GLY A 111 16.90 18.66 0.12
N GLU A 112 17.07 19.93 -0.25
CA GLU A 112 16.90 20.43 -1.61
C GLU A 112 17.87 19.68 -2.55
N LYS A 113 17.33 19.03 -3.59
CA LYS A 113 18.15 18.26 -4.53
C LYS A 113 19.05 19.22 -5.32
N ALA A 114 20.35 19.19 -5.04
CA ALA A 114 21.35 19.99 -5.75
C ALA A 114 21.37 19.65 -7.25
N SER A 115 20.96 20.61 -8.07
CA SER A 115 21.11 20.59 -9.54
C SER A 115 22.59 20.61 -9.91
N LYS A 116 23.15 19.46 -10.28
CA LYS A 116 24.55 19.36 -10.73
C LYS A 116 24.68 19.97 -12.15
N LEU A 117 25.08 21.24 -12.22
CA LEU A 117 25.51 21.94 -13.43
C LEU A 117 26.64 21.14 -14.12
N ARG A 118 26.37 20.58 -15.30
CA ARG A 118 27.43 20.16 -16.23
C ARG A 118 27.84 21.38 -17.07
N ARG A 119 28.95 22.02 -16.70
CA ARG A 119 29.69 22.92 -17.59
C ARG A 119 30.24 22.06 -18.74
N LEU A 120 29.77 22.33 -19.95
CA LEU A 120 30.43 21.84 -21.17
C LEU A 120 31.76 22.58 -21.32
N LYS A 121 32.79 21.82 -21.70
CA LYS A 121 34.12 22.30 -22.06
C LYS A 121 34.15 22.61 -23.55
#